data_AF-A0A344UPE4-F1
#
_entry.id   AF-A0A344UPE4-F1
#
_cell.length_a   1.000
_cell.length_b   1.000
_cell.length_c   1.000
_cell.angle_alpha   90.00
_cell.angle_beta   90.00
_cell.angle_gamma   90.00
#
_symmetry.space_group_name_H-M   'P 1'
#
loop_
_entity.id
_entity.type
_entity.pdbx_description
1 polymer ?
#
loop_
_entity_poly.entity_id
_entity_poly.type
_entity_poly.pdbx_seq_one_letter_code
_entity_poly.pdbx_strand_id
1 'polypeptide(L)'
;MAEKRNVYIGDRLAAIIGPLPENGHPSLSGRLNAIGDRYAEIVGRELPALLASLSEDERNMIKIVMWSTETLTSPAGALLGGIAANLVDSQNFELQDYPGETVEALIQKAVAWTPAQELALIEWVERGHAGAS
;
A
#
# COMPACT_ATOMS: atom_id res chain seq x y z
N MET A 1 -6.71 -10.02 21.81
CA MET A 1 -5.52 -10.71 21.28
C MET A 1 -5.11 -9.96 20.03
N ALA A 2 -3.86 -9.48 19.95
CA ALA A 2 -3.38 -8.78 18.76
C ALA A 2 -3.30 -9.78 17.60
N GLU A 3 -3.93 -9.44 16.47
CA GLU A 3 -3.92 -10.25 15.26
C GLU A 3 -2.47 -10.45 14.80
N LYS A 4 -2.04 -11.72 14.68
CA LYS A 4 -0.67 -12.04 14.24
C LYS A 4 -0.58 -11.77 12.74
N ARG A 5 -0.09 -10.59 12.37
CA ARG A 5 0.22 -10.24 10.98
C ARG A 5 1.58 -10.80 10.58
N ASN A 6 1.62 -11.55 9.48
CA ASN A 6 2.86 -11.95 8.84
C ASN A 6 3.41 -10.74 8.06
N VAL A 7 4.54 -10.17 8.51
CA VAL A 7 5.22 -9.09 7.79
C VAL A 7 6.30 -9.72 6.92
N TYR A 8 6.11 -9.66 5.59
CA TYR A 8 7.13 -10.08 4.63
C TYR A 8 8.08 -8.92 4.33
N ILE A 9 9.34 -9.04 4.75
CA ILE A 9 10.37 -8.02 4.56
C ILE A 9 11.22 -8.41 3.35
N GLY A 10 10.79 -7.98 2.16
CA GLY A 10 11.64 -8.00 0.95
C GLY A 10 12.52 -6.76 0.85
N ASP A 11 13.47 -6.75 -0.09
CA ASP A 11 14.46 -5.68 -0.26
C ASP A 11 13.82 -4.28 -0.40
N ARG A 12 12.69 -4.19 -1.11
CA ARG A 12 11.94 -2.92 -1.28
C ARG A 12 11.33 -2.43 0.04
N LEU A 13 10.74 -3.32 0.84
CA LEU A 13 10.19 -2.95 2.14
C LEU A 13 11.29 -2.62 3.14
N ALA A 14 12.41 -3.35 3.11
CA ALA A 14 13.58 -3.05 3.93
C ALA A 14 14.16 -1.65 3.62
N ALA A 15 14.20 -1.26 2.35
CA ALA A 15 14.63 0.08 1.95
C ALA A 15 13.69 1.19 2.46
N ILE A 16 12.38 0.93 2.52
CA ILE A 16 11.39 1.87 3.06
C ILE A 16 11.50 2.00 4.59
N ILE A 17 11.62 0.87 5.29
CA ILE A 17 11.75 0.85 6.76
C ILE A 17 13.08 1.49 7.17
N GLY A 18 14.14 1.26 6.40
CA GLY A 18 15.47 1.78 6.66
C GLY A 18 16.18 1.06 7.81
N PRO A 19 17.38 1.53 8.19
CA PRO A 19 18.16 0.90 9.25
C PRO A 19 17.45 1.04 10.60
N LEU A 20 17.39 -0.06 11.34
CA LEU A 20 16.99 -0.05 12.74
C LEU A 20 18.11 0.60 13.57
N PRO A 21 17.77 1.31 14.67
CA PRO A 21 18.78 1.91 15.53
C PRO A 21 19.79 0.85 16.00
N GLU A 22 21.08 1.16 15.92
CA GLU A 22 22.19 0.23 16.29
C GLU A 22 22.12 -0.20 17.76
N ASN A 23 21.47 0.60 18.61
CA ASN A 23 21.20 0.33 20.02
C ASN A 23 19.86 -0.42 20.24
N GLY A 24 19.29 -1.01 19.19
CA GLY A 24 18.00 -1.69 19.21
C GLY A 24 18.00 -2.94 20.09
N HIS A 25 16.79 -3.36 20.47
CA HIS A 25 16.54 -4.46 21.39
C HIS A 25 17.42 -5.71 21.12
N PRO A 26 18.04 -6.29 22.17
CA PRO A 26 18.98 -7.42 22.01
C PRO A 26 18.30 -8.72 21.55
N SER A 27 16.98 -8.84 21.71
CA SER A 27 16.22 -10.02 21.28
C SER A 27 15.66 -9.87 19.87
N LEU A 28 15.52 -11.02 19.17
CA LEU A 28 14.84 -11.09 17.87
C LEU A 28 13.41 -10.52 17.94
N SER A 29 12.68 -10.82 19.02
CA SER A 29 11.32 -10.31 19.23
C SER A 29 11.27 -8.78 19.30
N GLY A 30 12.22 -8.14 19.99
CA GLY A 30 12.28 -6.69 20.09
C GLY A 30 12.64 -6.03 18.76
N ARG A 31 13.47 -6.68 17.94
CA ARG A 31 13.77 -6.22 16.58
C ARG A 31 12.56 -6.30 15.66
N LEU A 32 11.81 -7.40 15.71
CA LEU A 32 10.58 -7.55 14.93
C LEU A 32 9.51 -6.53 15.34
N ASN A 33 9.37 -6.25 16.64
CA ASN A 33 8.48 -5.20 17.12
C ASN A 33 8.90 -3.81 16.60
N ALA A 34 10.19 -3.48 16.67
CA ALA A 34 10.68 -2.19 16.17
C ALA A 34 10.44 -2.01 14.65
N ILE A 35 10.53 -3.09 13.88
CA ILE A 35 10.18 -3.11 12.44
C ILE A 35 8.67 -2.84 12.29
N GLY A 36 7.83 -3.53 13.05
CA GLY A 36 6.38 -3.33 13.04
C GLY A 36 5.95 -1.92 13.43
N ASP A 37 6.58 -1.34 14.45
CA ASP A 37 6.30 0.02 14.91
C ASP A 37 6.65 1.05 13.83
N ARG A 38 7.82 0.89 13.20
CA ARG A 38 8.26 1.78 12.12
C ARG A 38 7.42 1.64 10.86
N TYR A 39 7.01 0.41 10.54
CA TYR A 39 6.04 0.15 9.49
C TYR A 39 4.72 0.90 9.75
N ALA A 40 4.18 0.77 10.96
CA ALA A 40 2.94 1.45 11.35
C ALA A 40 3.09 2.98 11.32
N GLU A 41 4.23 3.52 11.75
CA GLU A 41 4.55 4.95 11.69
C GLU A 41 4.54 5.46 10.24
N ILE A 42 5.19 4.75 9.32
CA ILE A 42 5.25 5.12 7.90
C ILE A 42 3.84 5.15 7.31
N VAL A 43 3.05 4.09 7.50
CA VAL A 43 1.67 4.03 7.00
C VAL A 43 0.82 5.14 7.62
N GLY A 44 0.94 5.36 8.94
CA GLY A 44 0.19 6.40 9.65
C GLY A 44 0.54 7.82 9.22
N ARG A 45 1.79 8.06 8.79
CA ARG A 45 2.25 9.36 8.28
C ARG A 45 1.80 9.63 6.86
N GLU A 46 1.98 8.66 5.95
CA GLU A 46 1.72 8.87 4.52
C GLU A 46 0.23 8.83 4.17
N LEU A 47 -0.53 7.92 4.80
CA LEU A 47 -1.91 7.64 4.40
C LEU A 47 -2.86 8.86 4.46
N PRO A 48 -2.87 9.69 5.53
CA PRO A 48 -3.84 10.79 5.63
C PRO A 48 -3.67 11.84 4.52
N ALA A 49 -2.42 12.23 4.24
CA ALA A 49 -2.12 13.22 3.20
C ALA A 49 -2.47 12.66 1.82
N LEU A 50 -2.18 11.39 1.59
CA LEU A 50 -2.46 10.73 0.32
C LEU A 50 -3.97 10.62 0.06
N LEU A 51 -4.75 10.16 1.04
CA LEU A 51 -6.21 10.06 0.92
C LEU A 51 -6.90 11.41 0.75
N ALA A 52 -6.33 12.50 1.30
CA ALA A 52 -6.82 13.86 1.11
C ALA A 52 -6.50 14.41 -0.30
N SER A 53 -5.44 13.91 -0.95
CA SER A 53 -5.07 14.29 -2.32
C SER A 53 -5.87 13.57 -3.42
N LEU A 54 -6.66 12.57 -3.03
CA LEU A 54 -7.43 11.73 -3.93
C LEU A 54 -8.93 12.04 -3.85
N SER A 55 -9.57 12.11 -5.02
CA SER A 55 -11.03 12.20 -5.11
C SER A 55 -11.68 10.88 -4.67
N GLU A 56 -13.00 10.89 -4.50
CA GLU A 56 -13.76 9.67 -4.23
C GLU A 56 -13.65 8.67 -5.37
N ASP A 57 -13.80 9.13 -6.62
CA ASP A 57 -13.64 8.30 -7.81
C ASP A 57 -12.24 7.70 -7.89
N GLU A 58 -11.20 8.49 -7.62
CA GLU A 58 -9.81 7.99 -7.60
C GLU A 58 -9.61 6.89 -6.56
N ARG A 59 -10.18 7.07 -5.36
CA ARG A 59 -10.15 6.05 -4.31
C ARG A 59 -10.90 4.78 -4.70
N ASN A 60 -12.02 4.91 -5.42
CA ASN A 60 -12.80 3.77 -5.90
C ASN A 60 -12.06 3.03 -7.03
N MET A 61 -11.46 3.75 -7.99
CA MET A 61 -10.63 3.15 -9.03
C MET A 61 -9.45 2.37 -8.45
N ILE A 62 -8.74 2.93 -7.46
CA ILE A 62 -7.66 2.23 -6.76
C ILE A 62 -8.17 0.94 -6.13
N LYS A 63 -9.32 0.96 -5.44
CA LYS A 63 -9.91 -0.26 -4.87
C LYS A 63 -10.25 -1.28 -5.95
N ILE A 64 -10.84 -0.85 -7.08
CA ILE A 64 -11.21 -1.74 -8.18
C ILE A 64 -9.99 -2.49 -8.71
N VAL A 65 -8.91 -1.78 -9.05
CA VAL A 65 -7.72 -2.39 -9.66
C VAL A 65 -6.85 -3.15 -8.66
N MET A 66 -7.02 -2.86 -7.36
CA MET A 66 -6.32 -3.55 -6.27
C MET A 66 -7.16 -4.64 -5.62
N TRP A 67 -8.46 -4.78 -5.90
CA TRP A 67 -9.25 -5.90 -5.37
C TRP A 67 -9.15 -7.15 -6.26
N SER A 68 -7.90 -7.57 -6.51
CA SER A 68 -7.56 -8.84 -7.14
C SER A 68 -7.25 -9.90 -6.09
N THR A 69 -7.44 -11.18 -6.43
CA THR A 69 -7.08 -12.32 -5.56
C THR A 69 -5.63 -12.26 -5.07
N GLU A 70 -4.73 -11.75 -5.92
CA GLU A 70 -3.31 -11.58 -5.61
C GLU A 70 -3.08 -10.49 -4.56
N THR A 71 -3.77 -9.35 -4.66
CA THR A 71 -3.69 -8.29 -3.65
C THR A 71 -4.29 -8.72 -2.31
N LEU A 72 -5.29 -9.61 -2.33
CA LEU A 72 -5.94 -10.11 -1.11
C LEU A 72 -5.14 -11.21 -0.39
N THR A 73 -4.13 -11.79 -1.04
CA THR A 73 -3.37 -12.93 -0.50
C THR A 73 -1.87 -12.68 -0.41
N SER A 74 -1.36 -11.68 -1.11
CA SER A 74 0.05 -11.30 -1.08
C SER A 74 0.31 -10.24 0.00
N PRO A 75 1.48 -10.28 0.66
CA PRO A 75 1.84 -9.22 1.60
C PRO A 75 2.06 -7.90 0.85
N ALA A 76 1.65 -6.77 1.43
CA ALA A 76 1.76 -5.45 0.85
C ALA A 76 3.14 -5.11 0.24
N GLY A 77 4.23 -5.55 0.87
CA GLY A 77 5.59 -5.36 0.36
C GLY A 77 5.90 -6.04 -0.98
N ALA A 78 5.17 -7.11 -1.34
CA ALA A 78 5.28 -7.79 -2.63
C ALA A 78 4.54 -7.06 -3.76
N LEU A 79 3.58 -6.20 -3.41
CA LEU A 79 2.73 -5.46 -4.34
C LEU A 79 3.29 -4.08 -4.70
N LEU A 80 4.42 -3.69 -4.10
CA LEU A 80 5.09 -2.42 -4.37
C LEU A 80 5.54 -2.31 -5.84
N GLY A 81 5.26 -1.15 -6.44
CA GLY A 81 5.44 -0.85 -7.86
C GLY A 81 4.31 -1.36 -8.76
N GLY A 82 3.24 -1.92 -8.17
CA GLY A 82 2.15 -2.56 -8.89
C GLY A 82 0.95 -1.67 -9.18
N ILE A 83 0.70 -0.61 -8.39
CA ILE A 83 -0.57 0.14 -8.52
C ILE A 83 -0.69 0.83 -9.88
N ALA A 84 0.36 1.52 -10.32
CA ALA A 84 0.35 2.21 -11.62
C ALA A 84 0.19 1.22 -12.79
N ALA A 85 0.81 0.05 -12.71
CA ALA A 85 0.68 -1.00 -13.72
C ALA A 85 -0.76 -1.54 -13.76
N ASN A 86 -1.35 -1.84 -12.61
CA ASN A 86 -2.74 -2.30 -12.52
C ASN A 86 -3.72 -1.28 -13.09
N LEU A 87 -3.51 0.02 -12.83
CA LEU A 87 -4.34 1.08 -13.42
C LEU A 87 -4.24 1.12 -14.96
N VAL A 88 -3.03 0.96 -15.52
CA VAL A 88 -2.81 0.93 -16.97
C VAL A 88 -3.47 -0.29 -17.61
N ASP A 89 -3.34 -1.46 -16.99
CA ASP A 89 -3.90 -2.71 -17.51
C ASP A 89 -5.44 -2.69 -17.45
N SER A 90 -6.01 -2.09 -16.41
CA SER A 90 -7.45 -2.03 -16.19
C SER A 90 -8.20 -0.89 -16.89
N GLN A 91 -7.49 0.07 -17.48
CA GLN A 91 -8.11 1.28 -18.05
C GLN A 91 -9.17 0.99 -19.13
N ASN A 92 -9.01 -0.11 -19.88
CA ASN A 92 -9.87 -0.48 -21.00
C ASN A 92 -10.91 -1.56 -20.63
N PHE A 93 -10.97 -2.00 -19.37
CA PHE A 93 -11.90 -3.03 -18.92
C PHE A 93 -12.56 -2.64 -17.60
N GLU A 94 -11.88 -2.78 -16.46
CA GLU A 94 -12.47 -2.51 -15.15
C GLU A 94 -12.79 -1.03 -14.91
N LEU A 95 -12.09 -0.12 -15.61
CA LEU A 95 -12.26 1.33 -15.46
C LEU A 95 -13.00 2.00 -16.63
N GLN A 96 -13.60 1.22 -17.53
CA GLN A 96 -14.24 1.76 -18.76
C GLN A 96 -15.38 2.75 -18.49
N ASP A 97 -15.98 2.71 -17.30
CA ASP A 97 -17.08 3.60 -16.89
C ASP A 97 -16.60 4.97 -16.39
N TYR A 98 -15.29 5.14 -16.16
CA TYR A 98 -14.69 6.40 -15.72
C TYR A 98 -14.22 7.24 -16.93
N PRO A 99 -14.23 8.59 -16.84
CA PRO A 99 -13.66 9.43 -17.88
C PRO A 99 -12.17 9.12 -18.08
N GLY A 100 -11.75 8.87 -19.33
CA GLY A 100 -10.35 8.51 -19.63
C GLY A 100 -9.33 9.53 -19.13
N GLU A 101 -9.66 10.83 -19.15
CA GLU A 101 -8.83 11.90 -18.58
C GLU A 101 -8.63 11.76 -17.06
N THR A 102 -9.62 11.24 -16.34
CA THR A 102 -9.54 11.00 -14.90
C THR A 102 -8.68 9.79 -14.60
N VAL A 103 -8.81 8.72 -15.39
CA VAL A 103 -7.96 7.52 -15.30
C VAL A 103 -6.51 7.88 -15.58
N GLU A 104 -6.24 8.65 -16.64
CA GLU A 104 -4.89 9.09 -17.01
C GLU A 104 -4.28 10.00 -15.93
N ALA A 105 -5.05 10.95 -15.40
CA ALA A 105 -4.59 11.79 -14.29
C ALA A 105 -4.22 10.96 -13.04
N LEU A 106 -5.01 9.93 -12.72
CA LEU A 106 -4.69 9.02 -11.61
C LEU A 106 -3.44 8.18 -11.90
N ILE A 107 -3.24 7.68 -13.12
CA ILE A 107 -2.02 6.96 -13.50
C ILE A 107 -0.79 7.86 -13.30
N GLN A 108 -0.85 9.13 -13.72
CA GLN A 108 0.25 10.08 -13.52
C GLN A 108 0.54 10.33 -12.03
N LYS A 109 -0.50 10.44 -11.20
CA LYS A 109 -0.33 10.51 -9.75
C LYS A 109 0.35 9.25 -9.22
N ALA A 110 -0.09 8.07 -9.66
CA ALA A 110 0.41 6.78 -9.20
C ALA A 110 1.89 6.56 -9.52
N VAL A 111 2.34 6.95 -10.72
CA VAL A 111 3.75 6.90 -11.13
C VAL A 111 4.63 7.81 -10.27
N ALA A 112 4.07 8.93 -9.76
CA ALA A 112 4.79 9.88 -8.94
C ALA A 112 4.84 9.50 -7.45
N TRP A 113 4.13 8.46 -7.02
CA TRP A 113 4.13 8.06 -5.61
C TRP A 113 5.47 7.47 -5.19
N THR A 114 5.86 7.82 -3.97
CA THR A 114 6.97 7.14 -3.31
C THR A 114 6.56 5.72 -2.91
N PRO A 115 7.51 4.79 -2.74
CA PRO A 115 7.19 3.46 -2.26
C PRO A 115 6.49 3.44 -0.90
N ALA A 116 6.73 4.44 -0.04
CA ALA A 116 6.06 4.58 1.25
C ALA A 116 4.57 4.97 1.11
N GLN A 117 4.26 5.83 0.13
CA GLN A 117 2.88 6.20 -0.21
C GLN A 117 2.12 5.03 -0.82
N GLU A 118 2.77 4.28 -1.72
CA GLU A 118 2.19 3.09 -2.32
C GLU A 118 1.91 2.01 -1.27
N LEU A 119 2.86 1.76 -0.36
CA LEU A 119 2.68 0.86 0.77
C LEU A 119 1.46 1.24 1.62
N ALA A 120 1.31 2.53 1.91
CA ALA A 120 0.20 3.03 2.70
C ALA A 120 -1.16 2.82 2.01
N LEU A 121 -1.24 2.99 0.69
CA LEU A 121 -2.46 2.71 -0.08
C LEU A 121 -2.81 1.23 -0.09
N ILE A 122 -1.83 0.35 -0.31
CA ILE A 122 -2.04 -1.10 -0.31
C ILE A 122 -2.61 -1.56 1.05
N GLU A 123 -2.01 -1.10 2.15
CA GLU A 123 -2.49 -1.37 3.50
C GLU A 123 -3.92 -0.84 3.75
N TRP A 124 -4.24 0.33 3.20
CA TRP A 124 -5.58 0.89 3.30
C TRP A 124 -6.62 0.04 2.55
N VAL A 125 -6.30 -0.44 1.34
CA VAL A 125 -7.15 -1.35 0.56
C VAL A 125 -7.38 -2.66 1.32
N GLU A 126 -6.31 -3.27 1.85
CA GLU A 126 -6.39 -4.50 2.64
C GLU A 126 -7.30 -4.34 3.89
N ARG A 127 -7.13 -3.25 4.64
CA ARG A 127 -7.95 -2.98 5.84
C ARG A 127 -9.41 -2.73 5.50
N GLY A 128 -9.69 -2.08 4.37
CA GLY A 128 -11.05 -1.88 3.88
C GLY A 128 -11.76 -3.18 3.53
N HIS A 129 -11.01 -4.23 3.18
CA HIS A 129 -11.54 -5.56 2.90
C HIS A 129 -11.79 -6.40 4.17
N ALA A 130 -10.89 -6.34 5.15
CA ALA A 130 -11.00 -7.12 6.40
C ALA A 130 -12.24 -6.78 7.26
N GLY A 131 -12.87 -5.62 7.04
CA GLY A 131 -14.11 -5.21 7.71
C GLY A 131 -15.41 -5.67 7.03
N ALA A 132 -15.34 -6.39 5.90
CA ALA A 132 -16.50 -6.85 5.13
C ALA A 132 -16.80 -8.35 5.27
N SER A 133 -16.13 -9.04 6.22
CA SER A 133 -16.29 -10.48 6.51
C SER A 133 -17.09 -10.72 7.78
#